data_AF-A0A091R8L6-F1
#
_entry.id   AF-A0A091R8L6-F1
#
_cell.length_a   1.000
_cell.length_b   1.000
_cell.length_c   1.000
_cell.angle_alpha   90.00
_cell.angle_beta   90.00
_cell.angle_gamma   90.00
#
_symmetry.space_group_name_H-M   'P 1'
#
loop_
_entity.id
_entity.type
_entity.pdbx_description
1 polymer ?
#
loop_
_entity_poly.entity_id
_entity_poly.type
_entity_poly.pdbx_seq_one_letter_code
_entity_poly.pdbx_strand_id
1 'polypeptide(L)' 'KEGIFRLDIKKKFFTMKVVKHWNRLPREAIEAPSLETFKVKLDRALSNLL' A
#
# COMPACT_ATOMS: atom_id res chain seq x y z
N LYS A 1 20.50 16.88 2.13
CA LYS A 1 19.59 16.57 3.27
C LYS A 1 18.11 16.90 2.98
N GLU A 2 17.78 17.77 2.02
CA GLU A 2 16.38 18.15 1.68
C GLU A 2 15.58 17.09 0.88
N GLY A 3 16.26 16.23 0.12
CA GLY A 3 15.58 15.20 -0.70
C GLY A 3 14.86 14.12 0.11
N ILE A 4 15.41 13.75 1.28
CA ILE A 4 14.81 12.75 2.17
C ILE A 4 13.51 13.32 2.77
N PHE A 5 13.52 14.60 3.16
CA PHE A 5 12.35 15.27 3.73
C PHE A 5 11.16 15.32 2.76
N ARG A 6 11.41 15.67 1.49
CA ARG A 6 10.37 15.61 0.45
C ARG A 6 9.87 14.18 0.21
N LEU A 7 10.76 13.20 0.26
CA LEU A 7 10.40 11.79 0.10
C LEU A 7 9.53 11.31 1.25
N ASP A 8 9.89 11.62 2.50
CA ASP A 8 9.17 11.25 3.71
C ASP A 8 7.76 11.84 3.76
N ILE A 9 7.62 13.13 3.38
CA ILE A 9 6.32 13.79 3.24
C ILE A 9 5.46 13.09 2.20
N LYS A 10 6.04 12.78 1.03
CA LYS A 10 5.30 12.08 -0.05
C LYS A 10 4.88 10.68 0.38
N LYS A 11 5.73 9.97 1.13
CA LYS A 11 5.44 8.64 1.69
C LYS A 11 4.26 8.70 2.67
N LYS A 12 4.30 9.60 3.66
CA LYS A 12 3.20 9.81 4.62
C LYS A 12 1.89 10.20 3.94
N PHE A 13 1.95 11.10 2.97
CA PHE A 13 0.76 11.54 2.23
C PHE A 13 0.14 10.41 1.40
N PHE A 14 0.98 9.57 0.79
CA PHE A 14 0.52 8.42 0.02
C PHE A 14 -0.19 7.39 0.90
N THR A 15 0.39 7.06 2.06
CA THR A 15 -0.23 6.16 3.04
C THR A 15 -1.60 6.70 3.49
N MET A 16 -1.69 7.99 3.82
CA MET A 16 -2.95 8.58 4.28
C MET A 16 -4.02 8.63 3.18
N LYS A 17 -3.63 8.89 1.92
CA LYS A 17 -4.51 8.81 0.74
C LYS A 17 -5.03 7.40 0.50
N VAL A 18 -4.17 6.38 0.59
CA VAL A 18 -4.53 4.98 0.41
C VAL A 18 -5.48 4.51 1.52
N VAL A 19 -5.17 4.80 2.79
CA VAL A 19 -6.06 4.46 3.93
C VAL A 19 -7.43 5.12 3.80
N LYS A 20 -7.47 6.40 3.39
CA LYS A 20 -8.74 7.11 3.16
C LYS A 20 -9.53 6.54 1.98
N HIS A 21 -8.85 6.07 0.93
CA HIS A 21 -9.50 5.43 -0.22
C HIS A 21 -9.95 4.01 0.08
N TRP A 22 -9.26 3.29 0.98
CA TRP A 22 -9.59 1.92 1.35
C TRP A 22 -11.00 1.79 1.90
N ASN A 23 -11.45 2.75 2.71
CA ASN A 23 -12.82 2.82 3.23
C ASN A 23 -13.89 3.12 2.15
N ARG A 24 -13.47 3.53 0.94
CA ARG A 24 -14.36 3.85 -0.19
C ARG A 24 -14.27 2.83 -1.33
N LEU A 25 -13.37 1.85 -1.22
CA LEU A 25 -13.27 0.78 -2.20
C LEU A 25 -14.43 -0.21 -1.96
N PRO A 26 -15.17 -0.60 -3.01
CA PRO A 26 -16.23 -1.59 -2.87
C PRO A 26 -15.65 -2.90 -2.34
N ARG A 27 -16.41 -3.58 -1.48
CA ARG A 27 -15.97 -4.82 -0.84
C ARG A 27 -15.59 -5.89 -1.86
N GLU A 28 -16.21 -5.89 -3.04
CA GLU A 28 -15.84 -6.76 -4.16
C GLU A 28 -14.44 -6.46 -4.72
N ALA A 29 -14.00 -5.20 -4.73
CA ALA A 29 -12.63 -4.84 -5.12
C ALA A 29 -11.59 -5.19 -4.04
N ILE A 30 -12.05 -5.37 -2.79
CA ILE A 30 -11.25 -5.79 -1.63
C ILE A 30 -11.24 -7.32 -1.49
N GLU A 31 -12.32 -8.02 -1.82
CA GLU A 31 -12.48 -9.47 -1.67
C GLU A 31 -12.27 -10.24 -2.99
N ALA A 32 -11.94 -9.55 -4.08
CA ALA A 32 -11.58 -10.20 -5.33
C ALA A 32 -10.33 -11.10 -5.16
N PRO A 33 -10.24 -12.22 -5.91
CA PRO A 33 -9.05 -13.08 -5.95
C PRO A 33 -7.73 -12.32 -6.21
N SER A 34 -7.83 -11.13 -6.82
CA SER A 34 -6.71 -10.23 -7.05
C SER A 34 -6.09 -9.69 -5.77
N LEU A 35 -6.85 -9.41 -4.69
CA LEU A 35 -6.30 -8.89 -3.44
C LEU A 35 -5.60 -9.98 -2.63
N GLU A 36 -6.17 -11.18 -2.59
CA GLU A 36 -5.54 -12.33 -1.92
C GLU A 36 -4.23 -12.70 -2.62
N THR A 37 -4.25 -12.73 -3.96
CA THR A 37 -3.05 -12.87 -4.79
C THR A 37 -2.05 -11.72 -4.58
N PHE A 38 -2.54 -10.49 -4.42
CA PHE A 38 -1.70 -9.32 -4.16
C PHE A 38 -1.03 -9.39 -2.78
N LYS A 39 -1.77 -9.79 -1.74
CA LYS A 39 -1.23 -10.02 -0.39
C LYS A 39 -0.15 -11.08 -0.40
N VAL A 40 -0.38 -12.23 -1.05
CA VAL A 40 0.62 -13.31 -1.16
C VAL A 40 1.89 -12.83 -1.89
N LYS A 41 1.74 -12.06 -2.97
CA LYS A 41 2.88 -11.47 -3.69
C LYS A 41 3.62 -10.44 -2.86
N LEU A 42 2.90 -9.62 -2.09
CA LEU A 42 3.48 -8.60 -1.23
C LEU A 42 4.23 -9.21 -0.05
N ASP A 43 3.63 -10.20 0.61
CA ASP A 43 4.23 -10.96 1.70
C ASP A 43 5.53 -11.61 1.24
N ARG A 44 5.50 -12.34 0.11
CA ARG A 44 6.70 -12.92 -0.51
C ARG A 44 7.77 -11.88 -0.85
N ALA A 45 7.38 -10.71 -1.37
CA ALA A 45 8.32 -9.64 -1.70
C ALA A 45 8.96 -9.03 -0.45
N LEU A 46 8.20 -8.90 0.65
CA LEU A 46 8.69 -8.40 1.94
C LEU A 46 9.59 -9.43 2.63
N SER A 47 9.27 -10.73 2.54
CA SER A 47 10.16 -11.81 3.03
C SER A 47 11.49 -11.86 2.28
N ASN A 48 11.55 -11.42 1.03
CA ASN A 48 12.80 -11.34 0.26
C ASN A 48 13.62 -10.08 0.57
N LEU A 49 13.07 -9.12 1.32
CA LEU A 49 13.74 -7.88 1.71
C LEU A 49 14.31 -7.94 3.13
N LEU A 50 13.78 -8.82 3.98
CA LEU A 50 14.34 -9.21 5.28
C LEU A 50 15.48 -10.21 5.09
#